data_AF-A0AAN8UJR4-F1
#
_entry.id   AF-A0AAN8UJR4-F1
#
_cell.length_a   1.000
_cell.length_b   1.000
_cell.length_c   1.000
_cell.angle_alpha   90.00
_cell.angle_beta   90.00
_cell.angle_gamma   90.00
#
_symmetry.space_group_name_H-M   'P 1'
#
loop_
_entity.id
_entity.type
_entity.pdbx_description
1 polymer ?
#
loop_
_entity_poly.entity_id
_entity_poly.type
_entity_poly.pdbx_seq_one_letter_code
_entity_poly.pdbx_strand_id
1 'polypeptide(L)'
;RNIMPRERDPLVVGRVVGDVLDSFTRSLSMRVTYNNREVNNGCELRPTQVVNQPRVDIGGDDLRTFYTLKQRSVCRGRQGHPVDV
;
A
#
# COMPACT_ATOMS: atom_id res chain seq x y z
N ARG A 1 -1.62 33.98 -2.59
CA ARG A 1 -0.99 32.81 -3.25
C ARG A 1 -0.93 31.70 -2.21
N ASN A 2 -1.95 30.83 -2.17
CA ASN A 2 -1.97 29.73 -1.21
C ASN A 2 -0.89 28.73 -1.62
N ILE A 3 0.14 28.60 -0.79
CA ILE A 3 1.13 27.55 -0.89
C ILE A 3 0.40 26.27 -0.45
N MET A 4 -0.25 25.59 -1.40
CA MET A 4 -0.53 24.17 -1.23
C MET A 4 0.84 23.50 -1.18
N PRO A 5 1.22 22.83 -0.09
CA PRO A 5 2.40 21.98 -0.14
C PRO A 5 2.17 21.06 -1.33
N ARG A 6 3.17 20.95 -2.21
CA ARG A 6 3.15 19.96 -3.27
C ARG A 6 3.24 18.61 -2.57
N GLU A 7 2.12 18.12 -2.01
CA GLU A 7 1.99 16.80 -1.42
C GLU A 7 2.36 15.82 -2.52
N ARG A 8 3.61 15.37 -2.46
CA ARG A 8 4.11 14.37 -3.40
C ARG A 8 3.38 13.09 -3.05
N ASP A 9 2.72 12.50 -4.04
CA ASP A 9 1.97 11.26 -3.86
C ASP A 9 2.88 10.21 -3.18
N PRO A 10 2.50 9.70 -2.00
CA PRO A 10 3.33 8.75 -1.25
C PRO A 10 3.60 7.46 -2.01
N LEU A 11 2.73 7.05 -2.95
CA LEU A 11 2.97 5.87 -3.80
C LEU A 11 4.07 6.13 -4.83
N VAL A 12 4.23 7.38 -5.28
CA VAL A 12 5.32 7.80 -6.16
C VAL A 12 6.62 7.95 -5.36
N VAL A 13 6.56 8.59 -4.19
CA VAL A 13 7.74 8.76 -3.31
C VAL A 13 8.29 7.40 -2.87
N GLY A 14 7.42 6.45 -2.54
CA GLY A 14 7.77 5.08 -2.18
C GLY A 14 8.15 4.18 -3.37
N ARG A 15 8.15 4.71 -4.60
CA ARG A 15 8.41 3.97 -5.86
C ARG A 15 7.45 2.81 -6.14
N VAL A 16 6.30 2.77 -5.49
CA VAL A 16 5.26 1.76 -5.76
C VAL A 16 4.70 1.98 -7.16
N VAL A 17 4.42 3.24 -7.52
CA VAL A 17 4.22 3.62 -8.92
C VAL A 17 5.58 3.59 -9.62
N GLY A 18 5.69 2.84 -10.71
CA GLY A 18 6.94 2.51 -11.38
C GLY A 18 7.42 1.09 -11.12
N ASP A 19 7.62 0.70 -9.84
CA ASP A 19 8.10 -0.67 -9.52
C ASP A 19 6.97 -1.72 -9.55
N VAL A 20 5.73 -1.33 -9.22
CA VAL A 20 4.58 -2.26 -9.06
C VAL A 20 3.37 -1.89 -9.90
N LEU A 21 3.06 -0.60 -10.00
CA LEU A 21 1.88 -0.07 -10.71
C LEU A 21 2.29 0.98 -11.73
N ASP A 22 1.55 1.08 -12.83
CA ASP A 22 1.59 2.25 -13.71
C ASP A 22 0.92 3.45 -13.03
N SER A 23 1.21 4.66 -13.53
CA SER A 23 0.53 5.87 -13.04
C SER A 23 -0.98 5.77 -13.25
N PHE A 24 -1.77 6.07 -12.22
CA PHE A 24 -3.22 5.99 -12.27
C PHE A 24 -3.87 7.14 -11.50
N THR A 25 -5.13 7.43 -11.82
CA THR A 25 -5.96 8.35 -11.04
C THR A 25 -6.77 7.56 -10.02
N ARG A 26 -6.68 7.93 -8.74
CA ARG A 26 -7.44 7.26 -7.68
C ARG A 26 -8.92 7.65 -7.78
N SER A 27 -9.76 6.70 -8.16
CA SER A 27 -11.20 6.90 -8.37
C SER A 27 -12.06 6.52 -7.17
N LEU A 28 -11.55 5.67 -6.28
CA LEU A 28 -12.30 5.11 -5.15
C LEU A 28 -11.49 5.22 -3.85
N SER A 29 -12.20 5.39 -2.74
CA SER A 29 -11.64 5.26 -1.41
C SER A 29 -11.46 3.77 -1.08
N MET A 30 -10.38 3.46 -0.36
CA MET A 30 -10.12 2.12 0.15
C MET A 30 -9.44 2.25 1.51
N ARG A 31 -9.94 1.50 2.48
CA ARG A 31 -9.41 1.44 3.84
C ARG A 31 -9.03 0.01 4.17
N VAL A 32 -7.78 -0.18 4.60
CA VAL A 32 -7.26 -1.49 5.00
C VAL A 32 -6.91 -1.43 6.48
N THR A 33 -7.43 -2.37 7.25
CA THR A 33 -7.24 -2.43 8.71
C THR A 33 -6.78 -3.82 9.12
N TYR A 34 -5.64 -3.89 9.83
CA TYR A 34 -5.22 -5.10 10.54
C TYR A 34 -5.59 -4.94 12.02
N ASN A 35 -6.44 -5.82 12.54
CA ASN A 35 -7.05 -5.69 13.86
C ASN A 35 -7.73 -4.31 14.01
N ASN A 36 -7.18 -3.41 14.83
CA ASN A 36 -7.68 -2.05 15.04
C ASN A 36 -6.72 -0.98 14.50
N ARG A 37 -5.76 -1.36 13.66
CA ARG A 37 -4.77 -0.44 13.08
C ARG A 37 -4.97 -0.29 11.58
N GLU A 38 -5.27 0.92 11.16
CA GLU A 38 -5.38 1.29 9.75
C GLU A 38 -3.99 1.36 9.11
N VAL A 39 -3.90 0.85 7.88
CA VAL A 39 -2.70 0.88 7.06
C VAL A 39 -2.65 2.20 6.30
N ASN A 40 -1.56 2.94 6.49
CA ASN A 40 -1.25 4.15 5.73
C ASN A 40 -0.02 3.92 4.85
N ASN A 41 0.07 4.64 3.74
CA ASN A 41 1.21 4.52 2.83
C ASN A 41 2.52 4.84 3.57
N GLY A 42 3.50 3.93 3.47
CA GLY A 42 4.80 4.04 4.13
C GLY A 42 4.81 3.73 5.63
N CYS A 43 3.69 3.32 6.25
CA CYS A 43 3.72 2.94 7.65
C CYS A 43 4.39 1.57 7.87
N GLU A 44 5.21 1.46 8.90
CA GLU A 44 5.80 0.19 9.29
C GLU A 44 4.84 -0.66 10.12
N LEU A 45 4.70 -1.92 9.71
CA LEU A 45 3.95 -2.96 10.41
C LEU A 45 4.92 -4.08 10.79
N ARG A 46 4.84 -4.55 12.03
CA ARG A 46 5.59 -5.73 12.46
C ARG A 46 5.00 -6.97 11.79
N PRO A 47 5.80 -8.00 11.48
CA PRO A 47 5.29 -9.25 10.90
C PRO A 47 4.14 -9.85 11.71
N THR A 48 4.20 -9.77 13.04
CA THR A 48 3.14 -10.24 13.95
C THR A 48 1.81 -9.49 13.81
N GLN A 49 1.82 -8.27 13.27
CA GLN A 49 0.61 -7.47 13.06
C GLN A 49 -0.13 -7.85 11.78
N VAL A 50 0.52 -8.53 10.83
CA VAL A 50 -0.01 -8.83 9.49
C VAL A 50 -0.23 -10.32 9.24
N VAL A 51 -0.24 -11.12 10.31
CA VAL A 51 -0.42 -12.59 10.24
C VAL A 51 -1.81 -12.94 9.74
N ASN A 52 -2.83 -12.22 10.22
CA ASN A 52 -4.23 -12.45 9.87
C ASN A 52 -4.63 -11.59 8.67
N GLN A 53 -5.62 -12.05 7.91
CA GLN A 53 -6.18 -11.29 6.80
C GLN A 53 -6.74 -9.93 7.28
N PRO A 54 -6.48 -8.82 6.57
CA PRO A 54 -7.01 -7.53 6.94
C PRO A 54 -8.50 -7.41 6.61
N ARG A 55 -9.19 -6.53 7.34
CA ARG A 55 -10.47 -6.00 6.90
C ARG A 55 -10.23 -4.94 5.83
N VAL A 56 -10.96 -5.02 4.73
CA VAL A 56 -10.90 -4.06 3.63
C VAL A 56 -12.29 -3.50 3.38
N ASP A 57 -12.42 -2.18 3.55
CA ASP A 57 -13.62 -1.45 3.19
C ASP A 57 -13.32 -0.66 1.89
N ILE A 58 -14.12 -0.88 0.85
CA ILE A 58 -13.97 -0.23 -0.46
C ILE A 58 -15.19 0.69 -0.65
N GLY A 59 -14.94 1.93 -1.08
CA GLY A 59 -16.00 2.84 -1.49
C GLY A 59 -16.60 2.49 -2.85
N GLY A 60 -17.42 3.39 -3.37
CA GLY A 60 -18.15 3.20 -4.63
C GLY A 60 -19.62 3.53 -4.45
N ASP A 61 -20.23 3.99 -5.53
CA ASP A 61 -21.64 4.36 -5.63
C ASP A 61 -22.49 3.24 -6.24
N ASP A 62 -21.89 2.37 -7.05
CA ASP A 62 -22.54 1.24 -7.69
C ASP A 62 -22.22 -0.11 -7.02
N LEU A 63 -23.24 -0.71 -6.41
CA LEU A 63 -23.18 -2.04 -5.80
C LEU A 63 -23.13 -3.19 -6.81
N ARG A 64 -23.35 -2.92 -8.10
CA ARG A 64 -23.25 -3.92 -9.17
C ARG A 64 -21.82 -4.08 -9.68
N THR A 65 -20.94 -3.14 -9.35
CA THR A 65 -19.53 -3.21 -9.74
C THR A 65 -18.76 -4.12 -8.77
N PHE A 66 -18.10 -5.13 -9.33
CA PHE A 66 -17.27 -6.05 -8.57
C PHE A 66 -15.79 -5.73 -8.76
N TYR A 67 -15.04 -5.71 -7.67
CA TYR A 67 -13.63 -5.37 -7.65
C TYR A 67 -12.77 -6.57 -7.28
N THR A 68 -11.57 -6.63 -7.85
CA THR A 68 -10.54 -7.60 -7.44
C THR A 68 -9.48 -6.89 -6.60
N LEU A 69 -9.17 -7.45 -5.43
CA LEU A 69 -8.08 -7.00 -4.57
C LEU A 69 -6.88 -7.94 -4.70
N LYS A 70 -5.68 -7.38 -4.90
CA LYS A 70 -4.42 -8.15 -4.98
C LYS A 70 -3.41 -7.64 -3.96
N GLN A 71 -3.10 -8.46 -2.96
CA GLN A 71 -2.01 -8.20 -2.01
C GLN A 71 -0.71 -8.81 -2.54
N ARG A 72 0.35 -7.99 -2.65
CA ARG A 72 1.69 -8.46 -3.04
C ARG A 72 2.71 -8.03 -2.00
N SER A 73 3.43 -9.00 -1.43
CA SER A 73 4.60 -8.74 -0.60
C SER A 73 5.84 -8.67 -1.50
N VAL A 74 6.63 -7.61 -1.37
CA VAL A 74 7.93 -7.48 -2.03
C VAL A 74 9.00 -7.64 -0.97
N CYS A 75 9.56 -8.85 -0.86
CA CYS A 75 10.71 -9.10 -0.01
C CYS A 75 11.97 -8.62 -0.76
N ARG A 76 12.48 -7.43 -0.43
CA ARG A 76 13.85 -7.06 -0.85
C ARG A 76 14.81 -7.86 0.02
N GLY A 77 15.45 -8.87 -0.57
CA GLY A 77 16.54 -9.58 0.09
C GLY A 77 17.62 -8.59 0.52
N ARG A 78 18.15 -8.74 1.73
CA ARG A 78 19.38 -8.05 2.14
C ARG A 78 20.46 -8.45 1.13
N GLN A 79 20.91 -7.51 0.30
CA GLN A 79 22.20 -7.68 -0.37
C GLN A 79 23.31 -7.48 0.65
N GLY A 80 24.28 -8.40 0.69
CA GLY A 80 25.60 -8.19 1.27
C GLY A 80 25.93 -9.03 2.50
N HIS A 81 26.26 -10.31 2.30
CA HIS A 81 27.63 -10.83 2.41
C HIS A 81 27.63 -12.34 2.09
N PRO A 82 28.62 -12.87 1.34
CA PRO A 82 28.89 -14.29 1.39
C PRO A 82 29.35 -14.62 2.81
N VAL A 83 28.65 -15.52 3.49
CA VAL A 83 29.22 -16.20 4.65
C VAL A 83 30.09 -17.32 4.07
N ASP A 84 31.38 -17.05 3.96
CA ASP A 84 32.35 -18.12 3.78
C ASP A 84 32.30 -19.01 5.03
N VAL A 85 31.96 -20.28 4.82
CA VAL A 85 32.26 -21.38 5.75
C VAL A 85 33.10 -22.39 4.98
#